data_AF-A0A7Z8E242-F1
#
_entry.id   AF-A0A7Z8E242-F1
#
_cell.length_a   1.000
_cell.length_b   1.000
_cell.length_c   1.000
_cell.angle_alpha   90.00
_cell.angle_beta   90.00
_cell.angle_gamma   90.00
#
_symmetry.space_group_name_H-M   'P 1'
#
loop_
_entity.id
_entity.type
_entity.pdbx_description
1 polymer ?
#
loop_
_entity_poly.entity_id
_entity_poly.type
_entity_poly.pdbx_seq_one_letter_code
_entity_poly.pdbx_strand_id
1 'polypeptide(L)'
;EIVGEIKHSDQKYKHDNLTSTECPNCGKFMIKVKTKNGQMLVCQDPSCHTKKNIQRKTNARCPNCKKKMTLFGRGKEAVYRCVCGHTETQAQMDQRLKNKNNGKVSKKDMKKYMNNHDELDNNPFKDALKNLKF
;
A
#
# COMPACT_ATOMS: atom_id res chain seq x y z
N GLU A 1 -12.57 54.86 -0.82
CA GLU A 1 -13.63 54.16 -1.57
C GLU A 1 -13.47 52.65 -1.60
N ILE A 2 -12.40 52.09 -2.18
CA ILE A 2 -12.24 50.63 -2.42
C ILE A 2 -12.45 49.75 -1.17
N VAL A 3 -11.93 50.16 -0.01
CA VAL A 3 -12.07 49.39 1.25
C VAL A 3 -13.53 49.35 1.75
N GLY A 4 -14.31 50.41 1.50
CA GLY A 4 -15.74 50.44 1.83
C GLY A 4 -16.53 49.49 0.93
N GLU A 5 -16.22 49.50 -0.36
CA GLU A 5 -16.85 48.64 -1.37
C GLU A 5 -16.60 47.15 -1.10
N ILE A 6 -15.37 46.77 -0.71
CA ILE A 6 -15.04 45.39 -0.34
C ILE A 6 -15.80 44.95 0.92
N LYS A 7 -15.97 45.84 1.90
CA LYS A 7 -16.71 45.53 3.14
C LYS A 7 -18.20 45.38 2.93
N HIS A 8 -18.76 46.07 1.94
CA HIS A 8 -20.19 45.99 1.57
C HIS A 8 -20.48 44.93 0.49
N SER A 9 -19.46 44.24 -0.01
CA SER A 9 -19.63 43.18 -1.00
C SER A 9 -20.15 41.89 -0.36
N ASP A 10 -21.25 41.35 -0.89
CA ASP A 10 -21.84 40.08 -0.46
C ASP A 10 -21.16 38.84 -1.07
N GLN A 11 -20.07 39.02 -1.83
CA GLN A 11 -19.40 37.91 -2.49
C GLN A 11 -18.75 36.95 -1.49
N LYS A 12 -19.22 35.70 -1.49
CA LYS A 12 -18.68 34.63 -0.63
C LYS A 12 -17.71 33.75 -1.42
N TYR A 13 -16.50 33.61 -0.88
CA TYR A 13 -15.49 32.72 -1.43
C TYR A 13 -15.94 31.25 -1.36
N LYS A 14 -15.78 30.52 -2.46
CA LYS A 14 -15.99 29.07 -2.55
C LYS A 14 -14.70 28.42 -3.00
N HIS A 15 -14.37 27.29 -2.39
CA HIS A 15 -13.21 26.50 -2.82
C HIS A 15 -13.51 25.75 -4.12
N ASP A 16 -12.60 25.84 -5.09
CA ASP A 16 -12.73 25.14 -6.39
C ASP A 16 -12.63 23.61 -6.27
N ASN A 17 -11.98 23.12 -5.22
CA ASN A 17 -11.75 21.71 -4.97
C ASN A 17 -12.76 21.09 -3.98
N LEU A 18 -13.94 21.69 -3.84
CA LEU A 18 -15.05 21.11 -3.09
C LEU A 18 -15.54 19.82 -3.76
N THR A 19 -15.99 18.85 -2.95
CA THR A 19 -16.60 17.60 -3.44
C THR A 19 -17.98 17.42 -2.85
N SER A 20 -18.82 16.59 -3.47
CA SER A 20 -20.14 16.21 -2.95
C SER A 20 -20.10 15.26 -1.76
N THR A 21 -18.91 14.88 -1.27
CA THR A 21 -18.78 13.98 -0.12
C THR A 21 -18.89 14.78 1.16
N GLU A 22 -19.86 14.42 2.00
CA GLU A 22 -20.07 15.02 3.30
C GLU A 22 -19.08 14.48 4.35
N CYS A 23 -18.70 15.35 5.27
CA CYS A 23 -17.90 15.00 6.42
C CYS A 23 -18.76 14.23 7.43
N PRO A 24 -18.37 13.02 7.87
CA PRO A 24 -19.16 12.22 8.80
C PRO A 24 -19.29 12.83 10.21
N ASN A 25 -18.50 13.86 10.53
CA ASN A 25 -18.50 14.49 11.85
C ASN A 25 -19.30 15.82 11.86
N CYS A 26 -19.18 16.63 10.81
CA CYS A 26 -19.79 17.98 10.78
C CYS A 26 -20.79 18.22 9.64
N GLY A 27 -21.05 17.23 8.77
CA GLY A 27 -21.98 17.33 7.64
C GLY A 27 -21.54 18.24 6.49
N LYS A 28 -20.59 19.15 6.70
CA LYS A 28 -20.02 20.01 5.65
C LYS A 28 -19.31 19.19 4.57
N PHE A 29 -19.27 19.73 3.36
CA PHE A 29 -18.58 19.11 2.24
C PHE A 29 -17.06 19.01 2.46
N MET A 30 -16.46 17.95 1.94
CA MET A 30 -15.02 17.74 1.99
C MET A 30 -14.32 18.33 0.76
N ILE A 31 -13.08 18.74 0.96
CA ILE A 31 -12.17 19.30 -0.02
C ILE A 31 -11.21 18.22 -0.53
N LYS A 32 -11.01 18.15 -1.85
CA LYS A 32 -10.03 17.25 -2.48
C LYS A 32 -8.63 17.84 -2.45
N VAL A 33 -7.71 17.15 -1.76
CA VAL A 33 -6.31 17.56 -1.62
C VAL A 33 -5.37 16.49 -2.19
N LYS A 34 -4.41 16.93 -2.99
CA LYS A 34 -3.31 16.08 -3.50
C LYS A 34 -2.16 16.10 -2.49
N THR A 35 -1.66 14.92 -2.14
CA THR A 35 -0.47 14.75 -1.28
C THR A 35 0.60 13.96 -2.03
N LYS A 36 1.84 13.93 -1.50
CA LYS A 36 2.93 13.09 -2.05
C LYS A 36 2.52 11.63 -2.21
N ASN A 37 1.72 11.14 -1.26
CA ASN A 37 1.31 9.75 -1.12
C ASN A 37 -0.01 9.41 -1.83
N GLY A 38 -0.71 10.38 -2.41
CA GLY A 38 -1.93 10.13 -3.16
C GLY A 38 -2.92 11.28 -3.11
N GLN A 39 -4.21 10.96 -3.01
CA GLN A 39 -5.30 11.95 -2.94
C GLN A 39 -6.19 11.64 -1.75
N MET A 40 -6.61 12.69 -1.06
CA MET A 40 -7.47 12.59 0.12
C MET A 40 -8.55 13.66 0.12
N LEU A 41 -9.63 13.37 0.83
CA LEU A 41 -10.65 14.34 1.20
C LEU A 41 -10.34 14.85 2.60
N VAL A 42 -10.32 16.16 2.75
CA VAL A 42 -10.12 16.86 4.03
C VAL A 42 -11.38 17.66 4.28
N CYS A 43 -11.88 17.70 5.51
CA CYS A 43 -13.02 18.56 5.83
C CYS A 43 -12.73 20.03 5.46
N GLN A 44 -13.73 20.74 4.92
CA GLN A 44 -13.62 22.19 4.67
C GLN A 44 -13.36 22.97 5.95
N ASP A 45 -13.89 22.51 7.08
CA ASP A 45 -13.72 23.16 8.38
C ASP A 45 -12.36 22.79 9.00
N PRO A 46 -11.48 23.79 9.25
CA PRO A 46 -10.20 23.55 9.90
C PRO A 46 -10.34 22.94 11.29
N SER A 47 -11.44 23.18 12.01
CA SER A 47 -11.66 22.63 13.37
C SER A 47 -11.97 21.14 13.37
N CYS A 48 -12.61 20.63 12.32
CA CYS A 48 -13.13 19.25 12.26
C CYS A 48 -12.02 18.20 12.03
N HIS A 49 -10.87 18.58 11.46
CA HIS A 49 -9.66 17.77 11.21
C HIS A 49 -9.88 16.40 10.50
N THR A 50 -11.09 16.12 10.04
CA THR A 50 -11.48 14.81 9.52
C THR A 50 -10.91 14.59 8.12
N LYS A 51 -10.30 13.42 7.91
CA LYS A 51 -9.56 13.07 6.70
C LYS A 51 -9.97 11.69 6.18
N LYS A 52 -10.29 11.60 4.89
CA LYS A 52 -10.63 10.35 4.21
C LYS A 52 -9.69 10.13 3.03
N ASN A 53 -8.89 9.07 3.10
CA ASN A 53 -7.99 8.70 2.00
C ASN A 53 -8.80 8.11 0.85
N ILE A 54 -8.65 8.66 -0.35
CA ILE A 54 -9.24 8.11 -1.59
C ILE A 54 -8.23 7.19 -2.28
N GLN A 55 -7.00 7.70 -2.43
CA GLN A 55 -5.93 7.07 -3.18
C GLN A 55 -4.67 7.04 -2.33
N ARG A 56 -3.99 5.90 -2.30
CA ARG A 56 -2.68 5.76 -1.67
C ARG A 56 -1.69 5.05 -2.60
N LYS A 57 -0.50 5.63 -2.80
CA LYS A 57 0.62 4.94 -3.45
C LYS A 57 1.11 3.81 -2.54
N THR A 58 1.25 2.61 -3.09
CA THR A 58 1.71 1.43 -2.35
C THR A 58 3.05 0.94 -2.91
N ASN A 59 3.72 0.06 -2.17
CA ASN A 59 4.93 -0.62 -2.66
C ASN A 59 4.61 -1.89 -3.48
N ALA A 60 3.34 -2.28 -3.58
CA ALA A 60 2.94 -3.41 -4.40
C ALA A 60 3.28 -3.15 -5.87
N ARG A 61 3.80 -4.18 -6.54
CA ARG A 61 4.27 -4.11 -7.93
C ARG A 61 3.30 -4.82 -8.86
N CYS A 62 3.03 -4.16 -9.99
CA CYS A 62 2.23 -4.73 -11.06
C CYS A 62 2.89 -6.01 -11.62
N PRO A 63 2.14 -7.09 -11.86
CA PRO A 63 2.68 -8.32 -12.45
C PRO A 63 3.18 -8.11 -13.89
N ASN A 64 2.57 -7.19 -14.65
CA ASN A 64 2.94 -6.92 -16.04
C ASN A 64 4.17 -6.00 -16.14
N CYS A 65 4.08 -4.75 -15.67
CA CYS A 65 5.14 -3.76 -15.87
C CYS A 65 6.07 -3.53 -14.67
N LYS A 66 5.87 -4.21 -13.53
CA LYS A 66 6.65 -4.05 -12.27
C LYS A 66 6.68 -2.64 -11.67
N LYS A 67 5.90 -1.68 -12.20
CA LYS A 67 5.72 -0.35 -11.61
C LYS A 67 4.87 -0.43 -10.33
N LYS A 68 5.02 0.56 -9.45
CA LYS A 68 4.25 0.65 -8.19
C LYS A 68 2.77 0.87 -8.49
N MET A 69 1.91 0.23 -7.71
CA MET A 69 0.46 0.34 -7.84
C MET A 69 -0.12 1.31 -6.81
N THR A 70 -1.23 1.94 -7.20
CA THR A 70 -2.03 2.82 -6.35
C THR A 70 -3.25 2.07 -5.86
N LEU A 71 -3.50 2.12 -4.55
CA LEU A 71 -4.68 1.56 -3.90
C LEU A 71 -5.81 2.58 -3.89
N PHE A 72 -7.00 2.14 -4.26
CA PHE A 72 -8.25 2.87 -4.18
C PHE A 72 -9.20 2.16 -3.23
N GLY A 73 -9.91 2.92 -2.40
CA GLY A 73 -10.86 2.37 -1.43
C GLY A 73 -10.20 1.85 -0.14
N ARG A 74 -11.00 1.13 0.67
CA ARG A 74 -10.60 0.58 1.97
C ARG A 74 -11.18 -0.82 2.13
N GLY A 75 -10.50 -1.68 2.90
CA GLY A 75 -10.97 -3.03 3.21
C GLY A 75 -10.79 -4.03 2.06
N LYS A 76 -11.63 -5.07 2.03
CA LYS A 76 -11.55 -6.19 1.07
C LYS A 76 -11.89 -5.78 -0.37
N GLU A 77 -12.68 -4.72 -0.52
CA GLU A 77 -13.07 -4.14 -1.82
C GLU A 77 -12.03 -3.15 -2.34
N ALA A 78 -10.91 -2.97 -1.63
CA ALA A 78 -9.87 -2.09 -2.11
C ALA A 78 -9.26 -2.63 -3.42
N VAL A 79 -9.01 -1.73 -4.35
CA VAL A 79 -8.54 -2.07 -5.70
C VAL A 79 -7.18 -1.43 -5.96
N TYR A 80 -6.23 -2.24 -6.39
CA TYR A 80 -4.94 -1.78 -6.86
C TYR A 80 -5.00 -1.51 -8.35
N ARG A 81 -4.68 -0.29 -8.76
CA ARG A 81 -4.55 0.10 -10.17
C ARG A 81 -3.11 0.48 -10.49
N CYS A 82 -2.59 -0.05 -11.58
CA CYS A 82 -1.31 0.33 -12.13
C CYS A 82 -1.48 1.40 -13.21
N VAL A 83 -0.41 2.15 -13.48
CA VAL A 83 -0.29 3.09 -14.60
C VAL A 83 -0.41 2.42 -15.98
N CYS A 84 -0.17 1.11 -16.09
CA CYS A 84 -0.33 0.36 -17.35
C CYS A 84 -1.75 -0.18 -17.57
N GLY A 85 -2.74 0.24 -16.78
CA GLY A 85 -4.13 -0.22 -16.87
C GLY A 85 -4.45 -1.51 -16.12
N HIS A 86 -3.43 -2.29 -15.70
CA HIS A 86 -3.67 -3.49 -14.89
C HIS A 86 -4.31 -3.15 -13.55
N THR A 87 -5.35 -3.90 -13.20
CA THR A 87 -6.15 -3.69 -11.99
C THR A 87 -6.34 -5.03 -11.30
N GLU A 88 -6.16 -5.07 -9.98
CA GLU A 88 -6.38 -6.27 -9.16
C GLU A 88 -7.05 -5.88 -7.84
N THR A 89 -7.94 -6.72 -7.33
CA THR A 89 -8.57 -6.52 -6.02
C THR A 89 -7.62 -6.91 -4.89
N GLN A 90 -7.88 -6.43 -3.66
CA GLN A 90 -7.12 -6.83 -2.47
C GLN A 90 -7.03 -8.36 -2.34
N ALA A 91 -8.15 -9.06 -2.55
CA ALA A 91 -8.20 -10.52 -2.48
C ALA A 91 -7.28 -11.20 -3.52
N GLN A 92 -7.29 -10.71 -4.76
CA GLN A 92 -6.41 -11.21 -5.83
C GLN A 92 -4.93 -10.95 -5.51
N MET A 93 -4.63 -9.76 -4.97
CA MET A 93 -3.28 -9.43 -4.54
C MET A 93 -2.79 -10.35 -3.41
N ASP A 94 -3.64 -10.60 -2.42
CA ASP A 94 -3.31 -11.47 -1.28
C ASP A 94 -3.06 -12.92 -1.75
N GLN A 95 -3.89 -13.45 -2.64
CA GLN A 95 -3.68 -14.76 -3.26
C GLN A 95 -2.36 -14.80 -4.06
N ARG A 96 -2.07 -13.77 -4.86
CA ARG A 96 -0.83 -13.67 -5.63
C ARG A 96 0.40 -13.63 -4.72
N LEU A 97 0.33 -12.89 -3.61
CA LEU A 97 1.40 -12.82 -2.61
C LEU A 97 1.61 -14.16 -1.90
N LYS A 98 0.53 -14.87 -1.55
CA LYS A 98 0.59 -16.23 -0.99
C LYS A 98 1.28 -17.19 -1.96
N ASN A 99 0.85 -17.23 -3.22
CA ASN A 99 1.41 -18.14 -4.23
C ASN A 99 2.88 -17.84 -4.54
N LYS A 100 3.31 -16.57 -4.47
CA LYS A 100 4.69 -16.16 -4.70
C LYS A 100 5.65 -16.67 -3.60
N ASN A 101 5.18 -16.88 -2.38
CA ASN A 101 6.01 -17.28 -1.26
C ASN A 101 6.28 -18.79 -1.23
N ASN A 102 5.50 -19.61 -1.95
CA ASN A 102 5.61 -21.07 -1.89
C ASN A 102 6.85 -21.65 -2.59
N GLY A 103 7.52 -20.89 -3.46
CA GLY A 103 8.66 -21.39 -4.24
C GLY A 103 10.04 -21.00 -3.72
N LYS A 104 10.15 -20.20 -2.65
CA LYS A 104 11.43 -19.71 -2.14
C LYS A 104 11.60 -20.13 -0.68
N VAL A 105 12.49 -21.10 -0.44
CA VAL A 105 12.95 -21.46 0.91
C VAL A 105 13.48 -20.20 1.58
N SER A 106 12.95 -19.85 2.75
CA SER A 106 13.43 -18.69 3.50
C SER A 106 14.88 -18.92 3.92
N LYS A 107 15.70 -17.86 4.02
CA LYS A 107 17.03 -17.96 4.65
C LYS A 107 16.97 -18.59 6.04
N LYS A 108 15.86 -18.40 6.76
CA LYS A 108 15.61 -19.01 8.07
C LYS A 108 15.40 -20.53 7.96
N ASP A 109 14.68 -20.98 6.94
CA ASP A 109 14.45 -22.40 6.68
C ASP A 109 15.75 -23.07 6.23
N MET A 110 16.51 -22.43 5.32
CA MET A 110 17.84 -22.90 4.91
C MET A 110 18.80 -23.01 6.10
N LYS A 111 18.82 -22.03 7.00
CA LYS A 111 19.62 -22.09 8.24
C LYS A 111 19.16 -23.22 9.16
N LYS A 112 17.85 -23.52 9.23
CA LYS A 112 17.34 -24.68 9.99
C LYS A 112 17.82 -25.99 9.38
N TYR A 113 17.77 -26.15 8.06
CA TYR A 113 18.31 -27.34 7.38
C TYR A 113 19.85 -27.47 7.52
N MET A 114 20.60 -26.36 7.50
CA MET A 114 22.05 -26.36 7.71
C MET A 114 22.45 -26.60 9.16
N ASN A 115 21.66 -26.12 10.13
CA ASN A 115 21.94 -26.32 11.56
C ASN A 115 21.45 -27.68 12.07
N ASN A 116 20.46 -28.29 11.42
CA ASN A 116 20.09 -29.68 11.60
C ASN A 116 21.10 -30.55 10.84
N HIS A 117 22.37 -30.50 11.26
CA HIS A 117 23.29 -31.60 11.04
C HIS A 117 22.89 -32.72 12.00
N ASP A 118 21.78 -33.40 11.71
CA ASP A 118 21.71 -34.81 12.09
C ASP A 118 22.90 -35.44 11.38
N GLU A 119 23.86 -35.95 12.15
CA GLU A 119 25.00 -36.63 11.58
C GLU A 119 24.48 -37.61 10.55
N LEU A 120 24.96 -37.51 9.31
CA LEU A 120 24.74 -38.53 8.28
C LEU A 120 25.52 -39.78 8.73
N ASP A 121 25.04 -40.43 9.78
CA ASP A 121 25.63 -41.62 10.39
C ASP A 121 25.47 -42.86 9.50
N ASN A 122 24.64 -42.76 8.46
CA ASN A 122 24.45 -43.78 7.44
C ASN A 122 25.00 -43.37 6.07
N ASN A 123 26.14 -42.66 6.02
CA ASN A 123 26.86 -42.52 4.75
C ASN A 123 27.88 -43.67 4.63
N PRO A 124 27.71 -44.64 3.71
CA PRO A 124 28.56 -45.83 3.59
C PRO A 124 30.03 -45.53 3.25
N PHE A 125 30.34 -44.29 2.89
CA PHE A 125 31.70 -43.82 2.62
C PHE A 125 32.35 -43.11 3.82
N LYS A 126 31.63 -42.85 4.92
CA LYS A 126 32.15 -42.13 6.11
C LYS A 126 33.33 -42.88 6.75
N ASP A 127 33.26 -44.20 6.83
CA ASP A 127 34.33 -45.03 7.38
C ASP A 127 35.52 -45.18 6.44
N ALA A 128 35.28 -45.26 5.13
CA ALA A 128 36.34 -45.36 4.11
C ALA A 128 37.16 -44.05 3.99
N LEU A 129 36.52 -42.90 4.18
CA LEU A 129 37.15 -41.58 4.04
C LEU A 129 37.86 -41.10 5.32
N LYS A 130 37.58 -41.68 6.49
CA LYS A 130 38.18 -41.29 7.79
C LYS A 130 39.69 -41.54 7.87
N ASN A 131 40.21 -42.51 7.11
CA ASN A 131 41.61 -42.94 7.19
C ASN A 131 42.49 -42.40 6.05
N LEU A 132 41.96 -41.51 5.20
CA LEU A 132 42.77 -40.84 4.19
C LEU A 132 43.63 -39.75 4.86
N LYS A 133 44.92 -40.02 4.99
CA LYS A 133 45.93 -38.99 5.28
C LYS A 133 46.41 -38.42 3.95
N PHE A 134 46.26 -37.11 3.79
CA PHE A 134 46.98 -36.33 2.77
C PHE A 134 48.41 -36.06 3.23
#